data_AF-A1TR62-F1
#
_entry.id   AF-A1TR62-F1
#
_cell.length_a   1.000
_cell.length_b   1.000
_cell.length_c   1.000
_cell.angle_alpha   90.00
_cell.angle_beta   90.00
_cell.angle_gamma   90.00
#
_symmetry.space_group_name_H-M   'P 1'
#
loop_
_entity.id
_entity.type
_entity.pdbx_description
1 polymer ?
#
loop_
_entity_poly.entity_id
_entity_poly.type
_entity_poly.pdbx_seq_one_letter_code
_entity_poly.pdbx_strand_id
1 'polypeptide(L)'
;MITFFQAASGLNLIDASAEPTAQGAYQAHQANIGILLAALNDELRSHGLRAASQPRHRGFAGDLQEIQSRLEEMVTLLACDER
;
A
#
# COMPACT_ATOMS: atom_id res chain seq x y z
N MET A 1 -21.51 0.59 -12.54
CA MET A 1 -21.11 -0.78 -12.15
C MET A 1 -19.65 -0.69 -11.79
N ILE A 2 -19.26 -0.98 -10.54
CA ILE A 2 -17.85 -0.89 -10.13
C ILE A 2 -17.17 -2.18 -10.57
N THR A 3 -16.10 -2.06 -11.35
CA THR A 3 -15.31 -3.19 -11.85
C THR A 3 -14.10 -3.37 -10.94
N PHE A 4 -13.72 -4.62 -10.67
CA PHE A 4 -12.57 -4.96 -9.83
C PHE A 4 -11.60 -5.87 -10.57
N PHE A 5 -10.33 -5.81 -10.21
CA PHE A 5 -9.29 -6.74 -10.62
C PHE A 5 -8.51 -7.26 -9.42
N GLN A 6 -7.91 -8.44 -9.55
CA GLN A 6 -7.08 -9.01 -8.51
C GLN A 6 -5.62 -8.58 -8.70
N ALA A 7 -5.07 -7.88 -7.72
CA ALA A 7 -3.67 -7.44 -7.72
C ALA A 7 -2.72 -8.60 -7.37
N ALA A 8 -1.42 -8.40 -7.60
CA ALA A 8 -0.37 -9.36 -7.23
C ALA A 8 -0.33 -9.64 -5.70
N SER A 9 -0.82 -8.70 -4.89
CA SER A 9 -1.02 -8.87 -3.44
C SER A 9 -2.20 -9.79 -3.09
N GLY A 10 -2.97 -10.27 -4.07
CA GLY A 10 -4.20 -11.03 -3.86
C GLY A 10 -5.40 -10.17 -3.47
N LEU A 11 -5.23 -8.85 -3.36
CA LEU A 11 -6.30 -7.91 -3.03
C LEU A 11 -7.16 -7.62 -4.26
N ASN A 12 -8.46 -7.44 -4.03
CA ASN A 12 -9.37 -6.91 -5.04
C ASN A 12 -9.30 -5.39 -5.05
N LEU A 13 -8.82 -4.83 -6.15
CA LEU A 13 -8.72 -3.40 -6.37
C LEU A 13 -9.74 -2.97 -7.42
N ILE A 14 -10.21 -1.73 -7.33
CA ILE A 14 -11.08 -1.12 -8.33
C ILE A 14 -10.29 -0.98 -9.63
N ASP A 15 -10.89 -1.38 -10.75
CA ASP A 15 -10.30 -1.17 -12.07
C ASP A 15 -10.46 0.30 -12.48
N ALA A 16 -9.46 1.12 -12.13
CA ALA A 16 -9.43 2.53 -12.46
C ALA A 16 -9.40 2.80 -13.98
N SER A 17 -8.98 1.82 -14.80
CA SER A 17 -8.94 1.96 -16.26
C SER A 17 -10.33 1.85 -16.90
N ALA A 18 -11.29 1.28 -16.18
CA ALA A 18 -12.69 1.19 -16.59
C ALA A 18 -13.48 2.48 -16.35
N GLU A 19 -12.91 3.45 -15.64
CA GLU A 19 -13.57 4.72 -15.34
C GLU A 19 -13.60 5.66 -16.56
N PRO A 20 -14.76 6.24 -16.91
CA PRO A 20 -14.92 7.02 -18.15
C PRO A 20 -14.31 8.43 -18.07
N THR A 21 -13.88 8.87 -16.87
CA THR A 21 -13.35 10.21 -16.65
C THR A 21 -12.05 10.15 -15.86
N ALA A 22 -11.17 11.12 -16.09
CA ALA A 22 -9.94 11.27 -15.32
C ALA A 22 -10.21 11.44 -13.81
N GLN A 23 -11.30 12.15 -13.45
CA GLN A 23 -11.71 12.28 -12.05
C GLN A 23 -12.14 10.95 -11.44
N GLY A 24 -12.90 10.13 -12.18
CA GLY A 24 -13.29 8.79 -11.74
C GLY A 24 -12.08 7.88 -11.56
N ALA A 25 -11.17 7.85 -12.54
CA ALA A 25 -9.93 7.08 -12.46
C ALA A 25 -9.06 7.52 -11.26
N TYR A 26 -8.95 8.83 -11.02
CA TYR A 26 -8.26 9.37 -9.84
C TYR A 26 -8.89 8.88 -8.53
N GLN A 27 -10.22 8.95 -8.40
CA GLN A 27 -10.94 8.47 -7.22
C GLN A 27 -10.76 6.96 -7.01
N ALA A 28 -10.80 6.17 -8.09
CA ALA A 28 -10.55 4.73 -8.04
C ALA A 28 -9.11 4.42 -7.57
N HIS A 29 -8.11 5.13 -8.09
CA HIS A 29 -6.73 5.01 -7.62
C HIS A 29 -6.58 5.42 -6.15
N GLN A 30 -7.19 6.51 -5.73
CA GLN A 30 -7.18 6.95 -4.34
C GLN A 30 -7.80 5.90 -3.40
N ALA A 31 -8.93 5.31 -3.78
CA ALA A 31 -9.56 4.23 -3.04
C ALA A 31 -8.67 2.97 -2.97
N ASN A 32 -8.03 2.60 -4.08
CA ASN A 32 -7.08 1.48 -4.13
C ASN A 32 -5.87 1.69 -3.21
N ILE A 33 -5.31 2.90 -3.18
CA ILE A 33 -4.24 3.25 -2.24
C ILE A 33 -4.71 3.05 -0.79
N GLY A 34 -5.94 3.48 -0.47
CA GLY A 34 -6.55 3.24 0.85
C GLY A 34 -6.65 1.75 1.21
N ILE A 35 -7.09 0.90 0.27
CA ILE A 35 -7.15 -0.56 0.44
C ILE A 35 -5.76 -1.13 0.70
N LEU A 36 -4.76 -0.70 -0.08
CA LEU A 36 -3.37 -1.15 0.08
C LEU A 36 -2.77 -0.74 1.44
N LEU A 37 -3.04 0.48 1.90
CA LEU A 37 -2.60 0.94 3.22
C LEU A 37 -3.28 0.18 4.37
N ALA A 38 -4.56 -0.18 4.22
CA ALA A 38 -5.24 -1.02 5.20
C ALA A 38 -4.59 -2.42 5.27
N ALA A 39 -4.37 -3.06 4.12
CA ALA A 39 -3.70 -4.35 4.05
C ALA A 39 -2.26 -4.31 4.60
N LEU A 40 -1.51 -3.25 4.31
CA LEU A 40 -0.17 -3.04 4.86
C LEU A 40 -0.20 -2.97 6.39
N ASN A 41 -1.14 -2.23 6.98
CA ASN A 41 -1.27 -2.16 8.44
C ASN A 41 -1.57 -3.53 9.07
N ASP A 42 -2.39 -4.34 8.41
CA ASP A 42 -2.69 -5.71 8.87
C ASP A 42 -1.44 -6.60 8.83
N GLU A 43 -0.67 -6.53 7.76
CA GLU A 43 0.60 -7.26 7.63
C GLU A 43 1.65 -6.77 8.63
N LEU A 44 1.77 -5.46 8.86
CA LEU A 44 2.66 -4.89 9.87
C LEU A 44 2.33 -5.38 11.27
N ARG A 45 1.04 -5.50 11.60
CA ARG A 45 0.58 -6.08 12.87
C ARG A 45 0.95 -7.55 12.99
N SER A 46 0.70 -8.36 11.95
CA SER A 46 1.12 -9.77 11.90
C SER A 46 2.65 -9.91 12.01
N HIS A 47 3.39 -9.05 11.32
CA HIS A 47 4.85 -8.96 11.39
C HIS A 47 5.34 -8.60 12.80
N GLY A 48 4.71 -7.64 13.47
CA GLY A 48 5.00 -7.27 14.85
C GLY A 48 4.80 -8.43 15.83
N LEU A 49 3.75 -9.24 15.67
CA LEU A 49 3.52 -10.44 16.48
C LEU A 49 4.66 -11.47 16.29
N ARG A 50 5.11 -11.67 15.04
CA ARG A 50 6.25 -12.54 14.73
C ARG A 50 7.55 -11.99 15.32
N ALA A 51 7.81 -10.70 15.20
CA ALA A 51 8.98 -10.04 15.77
C ALA A 51 9.02 -10.16 17.30
N ALA A 52 7.88 -9.99 17.97
CA ALA A 52 7.75 -10.16 19.41
C ALA A 52 8.09 -11.58 19.88
N SER A 53 7.79 -12.60 19.07
CA SER A 53 8.19 -13.98 19.35
C SER A 53 9.69 -14.24 19.20
N GLN A 54 10.43 -13.33 18.55
CA GLN A 54 11.86 -13.44 18.27
C GLN A 54 12.61 -12.12 18.55
N PRO A 55 12.64 -11.64 19.81
CA PRO A 55 13.04 -10.27 20.15
C PRO A 55 14.53 -9.94 19.87
N ARG A 56 15.37 -10.95 19.64
CA ARG A 56 16.79 -10.77 19.29
C ARG A 56 17.05 -10.80 17.78
N HIS A 57 16.05 -11.15 16.97
CA HIS A 57 16.19 -11.23 15.52
C HIS A 57 16.08 -9.84 14.90
N ARG A 58 17.23 -9.19 14.66
CA ARG A 58 17.30 -7.84 14.10
C ARG A 58 16.74 -7.71 12.68
N GLY A 59 16.57 -8.81 11.94
CA GLY A 59 15.98 -8.79 10.60
C GLY A 59 14.60 -8.12 10.58
N PHE A 60 13.76 -8.33 11.60
CA PHE A 60 12.43 -7.68 11.67
C PHE A 60 12.52 -6.14 11.73
N ALA A 61 13.57 -5.60 12.36
CA ALA A 61 13.79 -4.15 12.40
C ALA A 61 14.30 -3.63 11.06
N GLY A 62 15.17 -4.41 10.38
CA GLY A 62 15.64 -4.10 9.02
C GLY A 62 14.53 -4.12 7.98
N ASP A 63 13.65 -5.12 8.03
CA ASP A 63 12.49 -5.24 7.14
C ASP A 63 11.57 -4.01 7.27
N LEU A 64 11.31 -3.55 8.50
CA LEU A 64 10.52 -2.33 8.75
C LEU A 64 11.21 -1.06 8.27
N GLN A 65 12.54 -0.97 8.40
CA GLN A 65 13.30 0.16 7.90
C GLN A 65 13.17 0.27 6.38
N GLU A 66 13.27 -0.84 5.65
CA GLU A 66 13.10 -0.84 4.19
C GLU A 66 11.69 -0.42 3.77
N ILE A 67 10.65 -0.96 4.44
CA ILE A 67 9.27 -0.57 4.18
C ILE A 67 9.07 0.94 4.44
N GLN A 68 9.62 1.46 5.54
CA GLN A 68 9.55 2.88 5.86
C GLN A 68 10.18 3.74 4.76
N SER A 69 11.41 3.42 4.33
CA SER A 69 12.09 4.20 3.28
C SER A 69 11.30 4.21 1.96
N ARG A 70 10.72 3.07 1.56
CA ARG A 70 9.88 3.00 0.35
C ARG A 70 8.62 3.84 0.46
N LEU A 71 7.98 3.90 1.63
CA LEU A 71 6.81 4.76 1.86
C LEU A 71 7.19 6.24 1.81
N GLU A 72 8.33 6.62 2.40
CA GLU A 72 8.84 7.99 2.35
C GLU A 72 9.14 8.43 0.91
N GLU A 73 9.72 7.54 0.09
CA GLU A 73 9.92 7.77 -1.35
C GLU A 73 8.59 7.98 -2.10
N MET A 74 7.59 7.13 -1.85
CA MET A 74 6.26 7.25 -2.48
C MET A 74 5.56 8.57 -2.12
N VAL A 75 5.63 8.98 -0.85
CA VAL A 75 5.09 10.28 -0.40
C VAL A 75 5.81 11.44 -1.08
N THR A 76 7.14 11.35 -1.20
CA THR A 76 7.95 12.36 -1.88
C THR A 76 7.57 12.48 -3.35
N LEU A 77 7.39 11.36 -4.06
CA LEU A 77 6.96 11.35 -5.45
C LEU A 77 5.63 12.07 -5.65
N LEU A 78 4.64 11.81 -4.80
CA LEU A 78 3.33 12.49 -4.88
C LEU A 78 3.43 13.99 -4.58
N ALA A 79 4.30 14.39 -3.64
CA ALA A 79 4.49 15.78 -3.26
C ALA A 79 5.31 16.59 -4.28
N CYS A 80 6.18 15.95 -5.05
CA CYS A 80 7.06 16.60 -6.02
C CYS A 80 6.38 16.91 -7.37
N ASP A 81 5.23 16.30 -7.67
CA ASP A 81 4.54 16.41 -8.97
C ASP A 81 3.75 17.72 -9.15
N GLU A 82 3.73 18.63 -8.17
CA GLU A 82 3.21 20.00 -8.29
C GLU A 82 4.22 21.00 -8.92
N ARG A 83 5.08 20.55 -9.85
CA ARG A 83 6.09 21.41 -10.51
C ARG A 83 5.95 21.51 -12.02
#